data_AF-A0A7C5SEA0-F1
#
_entry.id   AF-A0A7C5SEA0-F1
#
_cell.length_a   1.000
_cell.length_b   1.000
_cell.length_c   1.000
_cell.angle_alpha   90.00
_cell.angle_beta   90.00
_cell.angle_gamma   90.00
#
_symmetry.space_group_name_H-M   'P 1'
#
loop_
_entity.id
_entity.type
_entity.pdbx_description
1 polymer ?
#
loop_
_entity_poly.entity_id
_entity_poly.type
_entity_poly.pdbx_seq_one_letter_code
_entity_poly.pdbx_strand_id
1 'polypeptide(L)'
;MGGRMNDETRHPKKARPRPAAPSGGPRADRLEWFTRNGHDIDHWHGEPLLLGGPRAREDATIDDILAAFAPGQRGRVKKSIAACLRDGTPGDVDLTIATGPLEGAPMRFSVSREPTRDGPTPRLRCTLRLAPPDSCAGRAMIAGCIADGGVDNTLLDRLLDAVPNAIAVYDNEDRLIYFNRQYRRLYDRAAPAIRIGDRYEKILRYAVEHGQYADLDPADHRLCAFWIAKRMEMRRSGMIGALVQKLASGRWVQVHENKMQNGHTVFICTDITDLKKTETLIRKQAESDSLTGLLNRPAFFAACRSRLRQRRRGDAVGCLILIDLDMFKSINDTMGHQAGDTMLRTIAERTRATLRDEDLSARLGGDEFAAFLSLEKAEQAEQVVRKLHAALTGRLTLSGRIMYPHLSIGYVTTREEEDIDSLYHKADAALSEAKNHGRNTWQNYDLDMQKRQERENYIVQSLRESLATEAFHFKLQPLRALDGGRHVGFEVLARWRHDNGSIPPTEFIPVAENAGLIMEISRRVFIQTFEW
;
A
#
# COMPACT_ATOMS: atom_id res chain seq x y z
N MET A 1 64.93 30.10 16.51
CA MET A 1 65.19 31.22 15.58
C MET A 1 63.86 31.51 14.89
N GLY A 2 63.03 32.42 15.37
CA GLY A 2 63.28 33.87 15.42
C GLY A 2 63.19 34.40 13.98
N GLY A 3 62.18 35.14 13.53
CA GLY A 3 61.31 36.10 14.21
C GLY A 3 61.60 37.49 13.62
N ARG A 4 60.56 38.19 13.14
CA ARG A 4 60.25 39.65 13.27
C ARG A 4 59.10 39.99 12.29
N MET A 5 57.92 40.50 12.70
CA MET A 5 57.57 41.77 13.41
C MET A 5 58.09 43.00 12.65
N ASN A 6 57.35 44.07 12.36
CA ASN A 6 56.21 44.76 12.96
C ASN A 6 55.41 45.47 11.82
N ASP A 7 54.10 45.72 11.86
CA ASP A 7 53.23 46.39 12.86
C ASP A 7 53.41 47.93 12.93
N GLU A 8 52.31 48.65 12.66
CA GLU A 8 51.93 49.95 13.24
C GLU A 8 50.45 50.19 12.84
N THR A 9 49.46 49.78 13.64
CA THR A 9 48.90 50.35 14.89
C THR A 9 48.02 51.61 14.73
N ARG A 10 46.74 51.52 15.13
CA ARG A 10 46.12 52.16 16.34
C ARG A 10 44.58 52.39 16.22
N HIS A 11 43.81 51.47 16.84
CA HIS A 11 42.99 51.65 18.07
C HIS A 11 41.97 52.83 18.27
N PRO A 12 41.01 52.76 19.23
CA PRO A 12 39.89 51.81 19.44
C PRO A 12 38.59 52.52 19.97
N LYS A 13 37.61 51.73 20.48
CA LYS A 13 36.56 52.05 21.50
C LYS A 13 35.23 52.71 21.06
N LYS A 14 34.11 51.98 21.21
CA LYS A 14 33.15 52.07 22.36
C LYS A 14 31.82 51.36 22.06
N ALA A 15 31.46 50.41 22.90
CA ALA A 15 30.09 49.91 23.05
C ALA A 15 29.25 50.90 23.89
N ARG A 16 27.99 51.13 23.50
CA ARG A 16 26.81 51.59 24.28
C ARG A 16 25.64 51.86 23.32
N PRO A 17 24.37 51.89 23.76
CA PRO A 17 23.63 50.95 24.61
C PRO A 17 22.34 50.43 23.90
N ARG A 18 21.71 49.37 24.41
CA ARG A 18 20.32 49.00 24.05
C ARG A 18 19.37 50.15 24.45
N PRO A 19 18.44 50.62 23.59
CA PRO A 19 17.30 51.37 24.06
C PRO A 19 16.22 50.42 24.59
N ALA A 20 15.64 50.83 25.72
CA ALA A 20 14.57 50.15 26.44
C ALA A 20 13.28 50.05 25.61
N ALA A 21 12.48 49.03 25.91
CA ALA A 21 11.12 48.90 25.40
C ALA A 21 10.22 50.05 25.89
N PRO A 22 9.35 50.62 25.04
CA PRO A 22 8.15 51.26 25.51
C PRO A 22 7.01 50.21 25.58
N SER A 23 6.56 49.99 26.81
CA SER A 23 5.27 49.42 27.14
C SER A 23 4.13 50.38 26.79
N GLY A 24 3.06 49.89 26.16
CA GLY A 24 1.78 50.60 26.02
C GLY A 24 1.07 50.30 24.70
N GLY A 25 0.00 49.48 24.72
CA GLY A 25 -0.92 49.35 23.59
C GLY A 25 -1.90 50.54 23.48
N PRO A 26 -2.94 50.50 22.62
CA PRO A 26 -3.30 49.51 21.60
C PRO A 26 -3.52 50.12 20.18
N ARG A 27 -3.61 49.24 19.16
CA ARG A 27 -4.39 49.38 17.90
C ARG A 27 -4.14 50.63 17.03
N ALA A 28 -3.30 50.48 16.01
CA ALA A 28 -3.59 50.73 14.58
C ALA A 28 -2.31 50.42 13.78
N ASP A 29 -2.47 49.94 12.55
CA ASP A 29 -1.48 50.05 11.46
C ASP A 29 -0.20 49.21 11.55
N ARG A 30 -0.37 47.88 11.46
CA ARG A 30 0.72 46.95 11.08
C ARG A 30 0.90 46.79 9.57
N LEU A 31 -0.02 47.32 8.75
CA LEU A 31 0.12 47.38 7.30
C LEU A 31 1.14 48.46 6.88
N GLU A 32 1.19 49.58 7.62
CA GLU A 32 2.09 50.72 7.34
C GLU A 32 3.59 50.41 7.55
N TRP A 33 3.92 49.41 8.36
CA TRP A 33 5.32 49.02 8.58
C TRP A 33 5.97 48.41 7.33
N PHE A 34 5.17 47.77 6.46
CA PHE A 34 5.68 47.15 5.23
C PHE A 34 5.83 48.16 4.08
N THR A 35 4.94 49.15 3.97
CA THR A 35 5.01 50.22 2.95
C THR A 35 6.19 51.18 3.14
N ARG A 36 6.69 51.38 4.38
CA ARG A 36 7.78 52.34 4.66
C ARG A 36 9.21 51.82 4.36
N ASN A 37 9.39 50.52 4.15
CA ASN A 37 10.71 49.90 3.90
C ASN A 37 10.94 49.51 2.43
N GLY A 38 10.19 50.09 1.49
CA GLY A 38 10.38 49.86 0.04
C GLY A 38 9.85 48.52 -0.48
N HIS A 39 8.98 47.85 0.28
CA HIS A 39 8.22 46.69 -0.21
C HIS A 39 6.89 47.18 -0.75
N ASP A 40 6.87 47.48 -2.05
CA ASP A 40 5.66 47.84 -2.78
C ASP A 40 4.75 46.60 -2.85
N ILE A 41 3.63 46.62 -2.10
CA ILE A 41 2.60 45.56 -2.14
C ILE A 41 1.59 45.86 -3.28
N ASP A 42 1.78 46.96 -4.02
CA ASP A 42 0.78 47.47 -4.95
C ASP A 42 0.69 46.67 -6.27
N HIS A 43 1.57 45.70 -6.53
CA HIS A 43 1.61 45.01 -7.83
C HIS A 43 1.53 43.47 -7.73
N TRP A 44 0.64 42.89 -8.54
CA TRP A 44 0.37 41.46 -8.69
C TRP A 44 1.33 40.81 -9.70
N HIS A 45 1.89 39.65 -9.37
CA HIS A 45 2.77 38.88 -10.27
C HIS A 45 2.39 37.39 -10.30
N GLY A 46 1.14 37.08 -10.67
CA GLY A 46 0.65 35.71 -10.90
C GLY A 46 0.14 35.52 -12.34
N GLU A 47 -0.16 34.30 -12.76
CA GLU A 47 -0.74 34.04 -14.10
C GLU A 47 -2.23 34.43 -14.22
N PRO A 48 -2.73 34.80 -15.42
CA PRO A 48 -4.04 35.42 -15.61
C PRO A 48 -5.22 34.50 -15.33
N LEU A 49 -6.22 35.09 -14.68
CA LEU A 49 -7.57 34.58 -14.49
C LEU A 49 -8.22 34.22 -15.84
N LEU A 50 -8.63 32.96 -16.03
CA LEU A 50 -9.57 32.55 -17.09
C LEU A 50 -10.94 32.25 -16.47
N LEU A 51 -11.69 33.32 -16.24
CA LEU A 51 -13.15 33.32 -16.28
C LEU A 51 -13.53 34.15 -17.51
N GLY A 52 -14.53 33.74 -18.28
CA GLY A 52 -14.87 34.35 -19.57
C GLY A 52 -15.21 35.85 -19.51
N GLY A 53 -14.17 36.70 -19.57
CA GLY A 53 -14.14 38.14 -19.88
C GLY A 53 -14.54 39.13 -18.75
N PRO A 54 -14.00 40.37 -18.69
CA PRO A 54 -12.78 40.91 -19.33
C PRO A 54 -11.54 40.71 -18.43
N ARG A 55 -10.36 40.67 -19.06
CA ARG A 55 -9.04 40.51 -18.42
C ARG A 55 -8.87 41.46 -17.24
N ALA A 56 -8.53 40.93 -16.06
CA ALA A 56 -7.91 41.74 -15.02
C ALA A 56 -6.62 42.31 -15.60
N ARG A 57 -6.44 43.64 -15.54
CA ARG A 57 -5.21 44.31 -15.97
C ARG A 57 -4.04 43.77 -15.16
N GLU A 58 -2.86 43.72 -15.79
CA GLU A 58 -1.60 43.26 -15.17
C GLU A 58 -1.21 44.08 -13.91
N ASP A 59 -1.89 45.21 -13.66
CA ASP A 59 -1.57 46.18 -12.59
C ASP A 59 -2.67 46.32 -11.52
N ALA A 60 -3.57 45.34 -11.35
CA ALA A 60 -4.67 45.44 -10.38
C ALA A 60 -4.16 45.29 -8.92
N THR A 61 -4.47 46.27 -8.06
CA THR A 61 -4.06 46.25 -6.64
C THR A 61 -4.94 45.30 -5.81
N ILE A 62 -4.46 44.90 -4.63
CA ILE A 62 -5.27 44.09 -3.69
C ILE A 62 -6.56 44.83 -3.30
N ASP A 63 -6.52 46.15 -3.16
CA ASP A 63 -7.72 46.93 -2.83
C ASP A 63 -8.73 47.01 -3.99
N ASP A 64 -8.28 46.96 -5.26
CA ASP A 64 -9.16 46.84 -6.44
C ASP A 64 -9.89 45.49 -6.46
N ILE A 65 -9.20 44.40 -6.10
CA ILE A 65 -9.80 43.07 -6.00
C ILE A 65 -10.76 43.01 -4.81
N LEU A 66 -10.42 43.65 -3.68
CA LEU A 66 -11.27 43.70 -2.50
C LEU A 66 -12.53 44.54 -2.70
N ALA A 67 -12.50 45.53 -3.60
CA ALA A 67 -13.65 46.34 -3.95
C ALA A 67 -14.81 45.50 -4.52
N ALA A 68 -14.51 44.37 -5.18
CA ALA A 68 -15.49 43.44 -5.75
C ALA A 68 -16.25 42.59 -4.70
N PHE A 69 -15.83 42.59 -3.42
CA PHE A 69 -16.46 41.80 -2.36
C PHE A 69 -17.17 42.67 -1.31
N ALA A 70 -18.08 42.04 -0.57
CA ALA A 70 -18.91 42.74 0.42
C ALA A 70 -18.03 43.41 1.49
N PRO A 71 -18.33 44.67 1.91
CA PRO A 71 -17.50 45.42 2.85
C PRO A 71 -17.18 44.66 4.15
N GLY A 72 -18.15 43.91 4.68
CA GLY A 72 -17.99 43.08 5.88
C GLY A 72 -17.11 41.83 5.71
N GLN A 73 -16.79 41.44 4.48
CA GLN A 73 -16.00 40.24 4.16
C GLN A 73 -14.53 40.56 3.84
N ARG A 74 -14.22 41.80 3.43
CA ARG A 74 -12.87 42.27 3.07
C ARG A 74 -11.84 42.05 4.19
N GLY A 75 -12.27 42.21 5.46
CA GLY A 75 -11.42 41.98 6.62
C GLY A 75 -10.93 40.54 6.79
N ARG A 76 -11.72 39.54 6.34
CA ARG A 76 -11.35 38.12 6.42
C ARG A 76 -10.25 37.76 5.42
N VAL A 77 -10.31 38.34 4.22
CA VAL A 77 -9.28 38.20 3.19
C VAL A 77 -7.98 38.86 3.64
N LYS A 78 -8.03 40.11 4.13
CA LYS A 78 -6.84 40.81 4.67
C LYS A 78 -6.18 40.00 5.80
N LYS A 79 -6.98 39.38 6.67
CA LYS A 79 -6.47 38.52 7.76
C LYS A 79 -5.80 37.24 7.25
N SER A 80 -6.36 36.59 6.22
CA SER A 80 -5.79 35.37 5.63
C SER A 80 -4.47 35.63 4.92
N ILE A 81 -4.39 36.74 4.15
CA ILE A 81 -3.15 37.19 3.51
C ILE A 81 -2.10 37.53 4.57
N ALA A 82 -2.48 38.27 5.61
CA ALA A 82 -1.56 38.65 6.69
C ALA A 82 -1.08 37.46 7.55
N ALA A 83 -1.84 36.37 7.62
CA ALA A 83 -1.40 35.12 8.22
C ALA A 83 -0.36 34.43 7.31
N CYS A 84 -0.70 34.24 6.04
CA CYS A 84 0.18 33.60 5.05
C CYS A 84 1.54 34.31 4.89
N LEU A 85 1.57 35.65 4.94
CA LEU A 85 2.80 36.43 4.93
C LEU A 85 3.66 36.26 6.19
N ARG A 86 3.04 36.02 7.34
CA ARG A 86 3.71 36.00 8.64
C ARG A 86 4.37 34.67 8.95
N ASP A 87 3.67 33.58 8.68
CA ASP A 87 4.09 32.24 9.07
C ASP A 87 4.04 31.21 7.93
N GLY A 88 3.68 31.63 6.71
CA GLY A 88 3.60 30.75 5.55
C GLY A 88 2.35 29.86 5.53
N THR A 89 1.43 30.03 6.48
CA THR A 89 0.22 29.20 6.56
C THR A 89 -0.70 29.49 5.37
N PRO A 90 -1.03 28.49 4.52
CA PRO A 90 -2.03 28.67 3.48
C PRO A 90 -3.41 28.87 4.10
N GLY A 91 -4.22 29.73 3.51
CA GLY A 91 -5.50 30.14 4.09
C GLY A 91 -6.61 30.27 3.05
N ASP A 92 -7.69 29.53 3.25
CA ASP A 92 -8.89 29.57 2.42
C ASP A 92 -10.00 30.37 3.10
N VAL A 93 -10.65 31.27 2.35
CA VAL A 93 -11.74 32.11 2.82
C VAL A 93 -12.87 32.09 1.81
N ASP A 94 -14.07 31.70 2.27
CA ASP A 94 -15.28 31.80 1.48
C ASP A 94 -15.89 33.22 1.60
N LEU A 95 -16.20 33.82 0.44
CA LEU A 95 -16.60 35.21 0.19
C LEU A 95 -17.82 35.28 -0.72
N THR A 96 -18.40 36.48 -0.85
CA THR A 96 -19.53 36.79 -1.72
C THR A 96 -19.22 38.06 -2.52
N ILE A 97 -19.47 38.03 -3.83
CA ILE A 97 -19.28 39.19 -4.70
C ILE A 97 -20.36 40.24 -4.38
N ALA A 98 -19.96 41.52 -4.31
CA ALA A 98 -20.84 42.60 -3.88
C ALA A 98 -21.32 43.52 -5.00
N THR A 99 -20.70 43.48 -6.17
CA THR A 99 -21.11 44.31 -7.32
C THR A 99 -20.80 43.59 -8.63
N GLY A 100 -21.62 43.87 -9.66
CA GLY A 100 -21.40 43.37 -11.03
C GLY A 100 -22.19 42.10 -11.35
N PRO A 101 -21.98 41.49 -12.53
CA PRO A 101 -22.82 40.41 -13.07
C PRO A 101 -22.80 39.09 -12.28
N LEU A 102 -21.99 39.00 -11.23
CA LEU A 102 -21.89 37.86 -10.31
C LEU A 102 -22.19 38.25 -8.85
N GLU A 103 -22.84 39.39 -8.62
CA GLU A 103 -23.26 39.85 -7.29
C GLU A 103 -24.04 38.73 -6.56
N GLY A 104 -23.63 38.41 -5.34
CA GLY A 104 -24.18 37.29 -4.55
C GLY A 104 -23.47 35.93 -4.73
N ALA A 105 -22.58 35.76 -5.72
CA ALA A 105 -21.93 34.48 -5.96
C ALA A 105 -20.86 34.14 -4.89
N PRO A 106 -20.84 32.89 -4.36
CA PRO A 106 -19.88 32.45 -3.38
C PRO A 106 -18.54 32.14 -4.07
N MET A 107 -17.50 32.81 -3.61
CA MET A 107 -16.14 32.63 -4.11
C MET A 107 -15.27 32.11 -2.98
N ARG A 108 -14.43 31.12 -3.26
CA ARG A 108 -13.33 30.73 -2.40
C ARG A 108 -12.08 31.48 -2.83
N PHE A 109 -11.55 32.27 -1.91
CA PHE A 109 -10.24 32.87 -2.00
C PHE A 109 -9.24 31.98 -1.26
N SER A 110 -8.22 31.50 -1.97
CA SER A 110 -7.14 30.70 -1.42
C SER A 110 -5.82 31.44 -1.57
N VAL A 111 -5.06 31.58 -0.48
CA VAL A 111 -3.72 32.16 -0.49
C VAL A 111 -2.69 31.15 -0.01
N SER A 112 -1.56 31.07 -0.71
CA SER A 112 -0.43 30.20 -0.38
C SER A 112 0.88 30.89 -0.76
N ARG A 113 2.00 30.50 -0.15
CA ARG A 113 3.32 31.04 -0.46
C ARG A 113 3.98 30.24 -1.59
N GLU A 114 4.52 30.93 -2.59
CA GLU A 114 5.34 30.29 -3.62
C GLU A 114 6.81 30.23 -3.18
N PRO A 115 7.53 29.15 -3.53
CA PRO A 115 8.97 29.11 -3.35
C PRO A 115 9.64 30.09 -4.32
N THR A 116 10.30 31.12 -3.80
CA THR A 116 11.12 32.03 -4.62
C THR A 116 12.47 31.38 -4.94
N ARG A 117 12.82 31.29 -6.22
CA ARG A 117 14.14 30.81 -6.66
C ARG A 117 15.24 31.87 -6.54
N ASP A 118 14.90 33.16 -6.61
CA ASP A 118 15.85 34.27 -6.40
C ASP A 118 15.12 35.49 -5.81
N GLY A 119 15.58 35.98 -4.64
CA GLY A 119 15.14 37.23 -4.00
C GLY A 119 14.52 37.09 -2.59
N PRO A 120 14.70 38.09 -1.70
CA PRO A 120 14.30 38.03 -0.29
C PRO A 120 12.79 38.24 -0.05
N THR A 121 12.01 38.54 -1.09
CA THR A 121 10.59 38.91 -0.97
C THR A 121 9.69 37.69 -1.15
N PRO A 122 8.84 37.32 -0.18
CA PRO A 122 7.93 36.19 -0.32
C PRO A 122 6.86 36.46 -1.39
N ARG A 123 6.80 35.63 -2.43
CA ARG A 123 5.69 35.64 -3.40
C ARG A 123 4.51 34.84 -2.85
N LEU A 124 3.31 35.40 -3.02
CA LEU A 124 2.05 34.73 -2.69
C LEU A 124 1.31 34.35 -3.97
N ARG A 125 0.84 33.11 -4.03
CA ARG A 125 -0.16 32.66 -4.99
C ARG A 125 -1.53 32.81 -4.34
N CYS A 126 -2.31 33.75 -4.87
CA CYS A 126 -3.71 33.94 -4.53
C CYS A 126 -4.56 33.40 -5.70
N THR A 127 -5.57 32.58 -5.39
CA THR A 127 -6.52 32.08 -6.39
C THR A 127 -7.93 32.34 -5.91
N LEU A 128 -8.78 32.80 -6.82
CA LEU A 128 -10.21 32.97 -6.59
C LEU A 128 -10.96 31.99 -7.48
N ARG A 129 -11.81 31.15 -6.87
CA ARG A 129 -12.60 30.13 -7.57
C ARG A 129 -14.03 30.17 -7.05
N LEU A 130 -15.00 29.70 -7.83
CA LEU A 130 -16.32 29.39 -7.29
C LEU A 130 -16.16 28.43 -6.10
N ALA A 131 -16.79 28.75 -4.97
CA ALA A 131 -16.69 27.91 -3.79
C ALA A 131 -17.24 26.50 -4.10
N PRO A 132 -16.55 25.42 -3.70
CA PRO A 132 -17.02 24.08 -4.00
C PRO A 132 -18.43 23.86 -3.42
N PRO A 133 -19.33 23.11 -4.10
CA PRO A 133 -20.72 22.92 -3.69
C PRO A 133 -20.86 22.36 -2.26
N ASP A 134 -19.84 21.63 -1.81
CA ASP A 134 -19.81 20.94 -0.53
C ASP A 134 -19.40 21.86 0.63
N SER A 135 -18.94 23.09 0.32
CA SER A 135 -18.59 24.10 1.31
C SER A 135 -19.83 24.76 1.91
N CYS A 136 -19.69 25.35 3.10
CA CYS A 136 -20.80 26.06 3.76
C CYS A 136 -21.38 27.17 2.86
N ALA A 137 -20.52 27.86 2.09
CA ALA A 137 -20.91 28.91 1.15
C ALA A 137 -21.52 28.36 -0.16
N GLY A 138 -21.02 27.24 -0.68
CA GLY A 138 -21.61 26.55 -1.83
C GLY A 138 -23.02 26.02 -1.53
N ARG A 139 -23.21 25.46 -0.33
CA ARG A 139 -24.53 25.02 0.17
C ARG A 139 -25.50 26.18 0.38
N ALA A 140 -25.01 27.32 0.89
CA ALA A 140 -25.82 28.51 1.12
C ALA A 140 -26.26 29.20 -0.19
N MET A 141 -25.42 29.20 -1.24
CA MET A 141 -25.80 29.73 -2.55
C MET A 141 -26.83 28.84 -3.25
N ILE A 142 -26.65 27.51 -3.25
CA ILE A 142 -27.65 26.60 -3.83
C ILE A 142 -28.99 26.76 -3.08
N ALA A 143 -28.95 26.93 -1.76
CA ALA A 143 -30.15 27.18 -0.96
C ALA A 143 -30.79 28.57 -1.23
N GLY A 144 -29.97 29.62 -1.40
CA GLY A 144 -30.43 30.99 -1.66
C GLY A 144 -31.00 31.19 -3.06
N CYS A 145 -30.34 30.66 -4.10
CA CYS A 145 -30.81 30.75 -5.49
C CYS A 145 -32.09 29.95 -5.75
N ILE A 146 -32.39 28.93 -4.94
CA ILE A 146 -33.65 28.18 -4.99
C ILE A 146 -34.75 28.90 -4.19
N ALA A 147 -34.41 29.68 -3.17
CA ALA A 147 -35.36 30.41 -2.32
C ALA A 147 -35.81 31.74 -2.94
N ASP A 148 -34.89 32.47 -3.58
CA ASP A 148 -35.17 33.75 -4.24
C ASP A 148 -35.26 33.51 -5.74
N GLY A 149 -36.48 33.40 -6.27
CA GLY A 149 -36.79 33.18 -7.70
C GLY A 149 -36.41 34.33 -8.65
N GLY A 150 -35.29 35.02 -8.39
CA GLY A 150 -34.82 36.23 -9.08
C GLY A 150 -33.43 36.13 -9.73
N VAL A 151 -32.76 34.98 -9.68
CA VAL A 151 -31.55 34.75 -10.50
C VAL A 151 -31.97 34.35 -11.90
N ASP A 152 -31.42 34.98 -12.94
CA ASP A 152 -31.63 34.57 -14.34
C ASP A 152 -31.32 33.07 -14.48
N ASN A 153 -32.36 32.24 -14.67
CA ASN A 153 -32.30 30.78 -14.68
C ASN A 153 -31.21 30.25 -15.64
N THR A 154 -30.85 31.03 -16.66
CA THR A 154 -29.83 30.66 -17.64
C THR A 154 -28.39 30.66 -17.09
N LEU A 155 -28.08 31.50 -16.09
CA LEU A 155 -26.76 31.54 -15.47
C LEU A 155 -26.59 30.43 -14.43
N LEU A 156 -27.64 30.15 -13.65
CA LEU A 156 -27.65 29.09 -12.65
C LEU A 156 -27.46 27.71 -13.30
N ASP A 157 -28.15 27.46 -14.42
CA ASP A 157 -28.00 26.23 -15.20
C ASP A 157 -26.57 26.06 -15.72
N ARG A 158 -25.95 27.13 -16.24
CA ARG A 158 -24.56 27.08 -16.73
C ARG A 158 -23.54 26.84 -15.63
N LEU A 159 -23.75 27.41 -14.44
CA LEU A 159 -22.85 27.23 -13.31
C LEU A 159 -22.92 25.80 -12.76
N LEU A 160 -24.13 25.26 -12.62
CA LEU A 160 -24.33 23.90 -12.14
C LEU A 160 -23.95 22.84 -13.18
N ASP A 161 -24.05 23.16 -14.48
CA ASP A 161 -23.50 22.35 -15.57
C ASP A 161 -21.96 22.45 -15.69
N ALA A 162 -21.31 23.44 -15.09
CA ALA A 162 -19.85 23.48 -15.01
C ALA A 162 -19.29 22.57 -13.90
N VAL A 163 -20.13 22.19 -12.93
CA VAL A 163 -19.75 21.28 -11.84
C VAL A 163 -19.63 19.85 -12.37
N PRO A 164 -18.53 19.12 -12.14
CA PRO A 164 -18.36 17.76 -12.65
C PRO A 164 -19.30 16.73 -11.99
N ASN A 165 -19.86 17.06 -10.82
CA ASN A 165 -20.78 16.21 -10.09
C ASN A 165 -22.20 16.28 -10.66
N ALA A 166 -22.90 15.15 -10.58
CA ALA A 166 -24.31 15.06 -10.90
C ALA A 166 -25.15 15.56 -9.72
N ILE A 167 -26.00 16.56 -9.98
CA ILE A 167 -26.82 17.22 -8.96
C ILE A 167 -28.30 17.02 -9.30
N ALA A 168 -29.09 16.67 -8.30
CA ALA A 168 -30.55 16.68 -8.37
C ALA A 168 -31.13 17.23 -7.06
N VAL A 169 -32.27 17.91 -7.13
CA VAL A 169 -32.97 18.44 -5.95
C VAL A 169 -34.41 17.96 -5.99
N TYR A 170 -34.89 17.48 -4.85
CA TYR A 170 -36.26 17.05 -4.65
C TYR A 170 -36.95 17.93 -3.61
N ASP A 171 -38.24 18.19 -3.78
CA ASP A 171 -39.06 18.88 -2.79
C ASP A 171 -39.48 17.96 -1.63
N ASN A 172 -40.34 18.48 -0.75
CA ASN A 172 -40.84 17.78 0.43
C ASN A 172 -41.78 16.60 0.09
N GLU A 173 -42.30 16.56 -1.14
CA GLU A 173 -43.12 15.46 -1.66
C GLU A 173 -42.31 14.46 -2.49
N ASP A 174 -40.97 14.52 -2.40
CA ASP A 174 -40.03 13.72 -3.19
C ASP A 174 -40.17 13.91 -4.71
N ARG A 175 -40.62 15.09 -5.17
CA ARG A 175 -40.67 15.43 -6.60
C ARG A 175 -39.40 16.12 -7.04
N LEU A 176 -38.87 15.72 -8.18
CA LEU A 176 -37.66 16.30 -8.76
C LEU A 176 -37.95 17.75 -9.19
N ILE A 177 -37.32 18.73 -8.54
CA ILE A 177 -37.48 20.15 -8.89
C ILE A 177 -36.32 20.70 -9.70
N TYR A 178 -35.15 20.05 -9.63
CA TYR A 178 -33.97 20.46 -10.37
C TYR A 178 -33.06 19.27 -10.65
N PHE A 179 -32.36 19.27 -11.79
CA PHE A 179 -31.18 18.45 -12.04
C PHE A 179 -30.26 19.10 -13.07
N ASN A 180 -28.96 18.89 -12.94
CA ASN A 180 -27.99 19.34 -13.95
C ASN A 180 -27.79 18.27 -15.05
N ARG A 181 -27.10 18.65 -16.14
CA ARG A 181 -26.84 17.74 -17.27
C ARG A 181 -26.08 16.48 -16.88
N GLN A 182 -25.20 16.60 -15.90
CA GLN A 182 -24.36 15.53 -15.36
C GLN A 182 -25.22 14.43 -14.77
N TYR A 183 -26.33 14.77 -14.10
CA TYR A 183 -27.25 13.79 -13.51
C TYR A 183 -27.87 12.87 -14.56
N ARG A 184 -28.36 13.41 -15.69
CA ARG A 184 -28.87 12.60 -16.81
C ARG A 184 -27.79 11.81 -17.54
N ARG A 185 -26.57 12.35 -17.63
CA ARG A 185 -25.43 11.63 -18.24
C ARG A 185 -24.95 10.47 -17.37
N LEU A 186 -24.94 10.66 -16.06
CA LEU A 186 -24.47 9.65 -15.12
C LEU A 186 -25.47 8.49 -15.02
N TYR A 187 -26.76 8.81 -14.93
CA TYR A 187 -27.85 7.85 -14.95
C TYR A 187 -28.45 7.73 -16.36
N ASP A 188 -27.62 7.28 -17.30
CA ASP A 188 -27.92 7.16 -18.73
C ASP A 188 -29.16 6.31 -19.05
N ARG A 189 -29.30 5.15 -18.43
CA ARG A 189 -30.46 4.25 -18.64
C ARG A 189 -31.74 4.82 -18.04
N ALA A 190 -31.65 5.57 -16.94
CA ALA A 190 -32.78 6.25 -16.31
C ALA A 190 -33.10 7.62 -16.91
N ALA A 191 -32.24 8.16 -17.79
CA ALA A 191 -32.37 9.49 -18.39
C ALA A 191 -33.73 9.78 -19.05
N PRO A 192 -34.49 8.82 -19.61
CA PRO A 192 -35.84 9.07 -20.11
C PRO A 192 -36.89 9.33 -19.02
N ALA A 193 -36.68 8.84 -17.80
CA ALA A 193 -37.59 9.03 -16.67
C ALA A 193 -37.24 10.22 -15.78
N ILE A 194 -36.03 10.79 -15.92
CA ILE A 194 -35.60 11.98 -15.19
C ILE A 194 -36.29 13.22 -15.79
N ARG A 195 -37.43 13.61 -15.19
CA ARG A 195 -38.21 14.79 -15.57
C ARG A 195 -38.59 15.60 -14.33
N ILE A 196 -38.61 16.93 -14.47
CA ILE A 196 -39.08 17.81 -13.39
C ILE A 196 -40.53 17.45 -13.05
N GLY A 197 -40.85 17.40 -11.75
CA GLY A 197 -42.16 17.04 -11.20
C GLY A 197 -42.37 15.55 -10.93
N ASP A 198 -41.54 14.67 -11.51
CA ASP A 198 -41.63 13.22 -11.27
C ASP A 198 -41.12 12.85 -9.88
N ARG A 199 -41.79 11.90 -9.24
CA ARG A 199 -41.41 11.40 -7.91
C ARG A 199 -40.15 10.54 -7.97
N TYR A 200 -39.30 10.65 -6.96
CA TYR A 200 -38.08 9.86 -6.84
C TYR A 200 -38.32 8.35 -7.01
N GLU A 201 -39.36 7.80 -6.38
CA GLU A 201 -39.67 6.37 -6.48
C GLU A 201 -39.98 5.94 -7.92
N LYS A 202 -40.69 6.79 -8.69
CA LYS A 202 -40.99 6.52 -10.10
C LYS A 202 -39.71 6.45 -10.94
N ILE A 203 -38.80 7.40 -10.73
CA ILE A 203 -37.50 7.45 -11.42
C ILE A 203 -36.66 6.24 -11.03
N LEU A 204 -36.65 5.87 -9.75
CA LEU A 204 -35.90 4.73 -9.23
C LEU A 204 -36.40 3.40 -9.77
N ARG A 205 -37.73 3.20 -9.83
CA ARG A 205 -38.35 1.99 -10.41
C ARG A 205 -37.97 1.84 -11.87
N TYR A 206 -38.12 2.91 -12.65
CA TYR A 206 -37.72 2.92 -14.05
C TYR A 206 -36.23 2.59 -14.21
N ALA A 207 -35.36 3.17 -13.38
CA ALA A 207 -33.93 2.91 -13.40
C ALA A 207 -33.60 1.42 -13.16
N VAL A 208 -34.28 0.78 -12.21
CA VAL A 208 -34.10 -0.65 -11.91
C VAL A 208 -34.61 -1.53 -13.06
N GLU A 209 -35.82 -1.25 -13.58
CA GLU A 209 -36.41 -2.00 -14.70
C GLU A 209 -35.56 -1.94 -15.97
N HIS A 210 -34.85 -0.82 -16.18
CA HIS A 210 -33.96 -0.63 -17.32
C HIS A 210 -32.50 -0.99 -17.00
N GLY A 211 -32.25 -1.66 -15.87
CA GLY A 211 -30.94 -2.19 -15.49
C GLY A 211 -29.87 -1.11 -15.28
N GLN A 212 -30.20 0.01 -14.64
CA GLN A 212 -29.24 1.08 -14.35
C GLN A 212 -28.11 0.65 -13.40
N TYR A 213 -28.36 -0.33 -12.53
CA TYR A 213 -27.46 -0.77 -11.46
C TYR A 213 -26.83 -2.11 -11.81
N ALA A 214 -25.50 -2.23 -11.64
CA ALA A 214 -24.76 -3.42 -12.06
C ALA A 214 -25.04 -4.66 -11.20
N ASP A 215 -25.33 -4.45 -9.92
CA ASP A 215 -25.51 -5.53 -8.94
C ASP A 215 -26.98 -6.01 -8.86
N LEU A 216 -27.84 -5.55 -9.78
CA LEU A 216 -29.24 -5.93 -9.85
C LEU A 216 -29.54 -6.52 -11.22
N ASP A 217 -30.10 -7.73 -11.23
CA ASP A 217 -30.69 -8.33 -12.42
C ASP A 217 -32.14 -7.84 -12.56
N PRO A 218 -32.50 -7.11 -13.64
CA PRO A 218 -33.88 -6.68 -13.88
C PRO A 218 -34.89 -7.83 -13.99
N ALA A 219 -34.44 -9.04 -14.33
CA ALA A 219 -35.31 -10.22 -14.39
C ALA A 219 -35.70 -10.73 -12.98
N ASP A 220 -34.88 -10.47 -11.95
CA ASP A 220 -35.19 -10.83 -10.57
C ASP A 220 -36.09 -9.78 -9.91
N HIS A 221 -37.39 -9.90 -10.17
CA HIS A 221 -38.41 -8.99 -9.68
C HIS A 221 -38.47 -8.93 -8.15
N ARG A 222 -38.12 -10.02 -7.45
CA ARG A 222 -38.15 -10.08 -5.97
C ARG A 222 -36.99 -9.28 -5.40
N LEU A 223 -35.77 -9.50 -5.91
CA LEU A 223 -34.59 -8.73 -5.50
C LEU A 223 -34.77 -7.24 -5.81
N CYS A 224 -35.28 -6.92 -7.00
CA CYS A 224 -35.57 -5.54 -7.40
C CYS A 224 -36.57 -4.86 -6.47
N ALA A 225 -37.70 -5.51 -6.16
CA ALA A 225 -38.72 -4.96 -5.27
C ALA A 225 -38.17 -4.74 -3.84
N PHE A 226 -37.41 -5.70 -3.31
CA PHE A 226 -36.76 -5.57 -2.01
C PHE A 226 -35.76 -4.41 -1.98
N TRP A 227 -34.91 -4.30 -3.01
CA TRP A 227 -33.90 -3.25 -3.10
C TRP A 227 -34.54 -1.86 -3.16
N ILE A 228 -35.60 -1.68 -3.97
CA ILE A 228 -36.36 -0.43 -4.05
C ILE A 228 -36.98 -0.08 -2.69
N ALA A 229 -37.63 -1.05 -2.02
CA ALA A 229 -38.25 -0.83 -0.72
C ALA A 229 -37.22 -0.37 0.33
N LYS A 230 -36.05 -1.03 0.38
CA LYS A 230 -34.95 -0.67 1.28
C LYS A 230 -34.40 0.73 0.97
N ARG A 231 -34.29 1.09 -0.31
CA ARG A 231 -33.84 2.44 -0.73
C ARG A 231 -34.83 3.53 -0.31
N MET A 232 -36.13 3.27 -0.43
CA MET A 232 -37.19 4.17 0.03
C MET A 232 -37.27 4.26 1.57
N GLU A 233 -36.97 3.18 2.28
CA GLU A 233 -36.88 3.19 3.75
C GLU A 233 -35.72 4.05 4.25
N MET A 234 -34.51 3.86 3.71
CA MET A 234 -33.33 4.67 4.06
C MET A 234 -33.57 6.17 3.80
N ARG A 235 -34.30 6.50 2.73
CA ARG A 235 -34.68 7.87 2.41
C ARG A 235 -35.67 8.48 3.39
N ARG A 236 -36.68 7.70 3.81
CA ARG A 236 -37.67 8.13 4.80
C ARG A 236 -37.05 8.34 6.17
N SER A 237 -36.15 7.46 6.61
CA SER A 237 -35.48 7.56 7.91
C SER A 237 -34.50 8.73 8.02
N GLY A 238 -34.17 9.40 6.91
CA GLY A 238 -33.19 10.50 6.87
C GLY A 238 -31.76 10.03 7.09
N MET A 239 -31.53 8.72 7.14
CA MET A 239 -30.23 8.11 7.36
C MET A 239 -29.57 7.80 6.01
N ILE A 240 -29.21 8.83 5.25
CA ILE A 240 -28.36 8.66 4.08
C ILE A 240 -26.96 9.19 4.40
N GLY A 241 -26.12 8.30 4.92
CA GLY A 241 -24.67 8.46 4.78
C GLY A 241 -24.26 8.33 3.31
N ALA A 242 -23.00 8.65 3.01
CA ALA A 242 -22.46 8.46 1.67
C ALA A 242 -22.65 6.99 1.22
N LEU A 243 -23.42 6.76 0.17
CA LEU A 243 -23.60 5.42 -0.40
C LEU A 243 -22.76 5.26 -1.65
N VAL A 244 -22.01 4.17 -1.75
CA VAL A 244 -21.31 3.80 -2.97
C VAL A 244 -22.10 2.73 -3.72
N GLN A 245 -22.31 2.93 -5.01
CA GLN A 245 -23.03 1.99 -5.87
C GLN A 245 -22.36 1.89 -7.24
N LYS A 246 -22.48 0.74 -7.89
CA LYS A 246 -21.96 0.51 -9.24
C LYS A 246 -23.08 0.57 -10.27
N LEU A 247 -22.88 1.38 -11.31
CA LEU A 247 -23.80 1.51 -12.44
C LEU A 247 -23.46 0.48 -13.53
N ALA A 248 -24.45 0.13 -14.33
CA ALA A 248 -24.27 -0.80 -15.46
C ALA A 248 -23.32 -0.29 -16.55
N SER A 249 -23.06 1.02 -16.58
CA SER A 249 -22.02 1.64 -17.42
C SER A 249 -20.59 1.33 -16.93
N GLY A 250 -20.43 0.61 -15.81
CA GLY A 250 -19.15 0.27 -15.20
C GLY A 250 -18.61 1.34 -14.25
N ARG A 251 -19.34 2.45 -14.08
CA ARG A 251 -18.96 3.56 -13.20
C ARG A 251 -19.31 3.28 -11.74
N TRP A 252 -18.44 3.71 -10.84
CA TRP A 252 -18.71 3.75 -9.41
C TRP A 252 -19.19 5.14 -9.02
N VAL A 253 -20.32 5.22 -8.35
CA VAL A 253 -20.94 6.49 -7.96
C VAL A 253 -21.09 6.54 -6.45
N GLN A 254 -20.57 7.60 -5.86
CA GLN A 254 -20.84 7.96 -4.48
C GLN A 254 -22.03 8.93 -4.45
N VAL A 255 -23.10 8.55 -3.76
CA VAL A 255 -24.33 9.32 -3.62
C VAL A 255 -24.37 9.91 -2.21
N HIS A 256 -24.44 11.23 -2.13
CA HIS A 256 -24.74 11.97 -0.93
C HIS A 256 -26.13 12.59 -1.05
N GLU A 257 -26.95 12.37 -0.03
CA GLU A 257 -28.30 12.91 0.04
C GLU A 257 -28.40 13.74 1.32
N ASN A 258 -28.64 15.03 1.16
CA ASN A 258 -28.74 15.97 2.28
C ASN A 258 -30.13 16.59 2.31
N LYS A 259 -30.85 16.38 3.41
CA LYS A 259 -32.09 17.11 3.69
C LYS A 259 -31.75 18.52 4.22
N MET A 260 -32.29 19.53 3.56
CA MET A 260 -32.15 20.94 3.91
C MET A 260 -33.19 21.35 4.97
N GLN A 261 -32.96 22.49 5.62
CA GLN A 261 -33.86 23.02 6.66
C GLN A 261 -35.25 23.38 6.14
N ASN A 262 -35.36 23.72 4.85
CA ASN A 262 -36.64 23.98 4.16
C ASN A 262 -37.38 22.69 3.74
N GLY A 263 -36.81 21.52 4.05
CA GLY A 263 -37.35 20.19 3.74
C GLY A 263 -36.90 19.62 2.39
N HIS A 264 -36.32 20.44 1.51
CA HIS A 264 -35.83 19.97 0.21
C HIS A 264 -34.67 18.99 0.40
N THR A 265 -34.51 18.08 -0.54
CA THR A 265 -33.46 17.06 -0.50
C THR A 265 -32.52 17.22 -1.69
N VAL A 266 -31.23 17.42 -1.42
CA VAL A 266 -30.21 17.56 -2.47
C VAL A 266 -29.41 16.28 -2.61
N PHE A 267 -29.35 15.80 -3.86
CA PHE A 267 -28.54 14.69 -4.32
C PHE A 267 -27.28 15.20 -4.98
N ILE A 268 -26.14 14.77 -4.46
CA ILE A 268 -24.85 14.96 -5.11
C ILE A 268 -24.30 13.56 -5.40
N CYS A 269 -24.11 13.28 -6.68
CA CYS A 269 -23.56 12.03 -7.18
C CYS A 269 -22.19 12.32 -7.77
N THR A 270 -21.15 11.77 -7.14
CA THR A 270 -19.75 11.91 -7.57
C THR A 270 -19.31 10.62 -8.25
N ASP A 271 -18.78 10.72 -9.46
CA ASP A 271 -18.13 9.60 -10.14
C ASP A 271 -16.78 9.33 -9.45
N ILE A 272 -16.68 8.22 -8.74
CA ILE A 272 -15.48 7.77 -8.03
C ILE A 272 -14.82 6.58 -8.74
N THR A 273 -15.10 6.39 -10.03
CA THR A 273 -14.57 5.25 -10.81
C THR A 273 -13.05 5.22 -10.79
N ASP A 274 -12.40 6.36 -11.04
CA ASP A 274 -10.93 6.41 -11.08
C ASP A 274 -10.32 6.21 -9.69
N LEU A 275 -11.00 6.70 -8.64
CA LEU A 275 -10.61 6.43 -7.26
C LEU A 275 -10.70 4.93 -6.96
N LYS A 276 -11.79 4.25 -7.33
CA LYS A 276 -11.98 2.81 -7.11
C LYS A 276 -11.01 1.95 -7.92
N LYS A 277 -10.71 2.34 -9.16
CA LYS A 277 -9.67 1.69 -9.99
C LYS A 277 -8.29 1.85 -9.34
N THR A 278 -7.97 3.05 -8.87
CA THR A 278 -6.70 3.35 -8.21
C THR A 278 -6.58 2.58 -6.89
N GLU A 279 -7.62 2.54 -6.07
CA GLU A 279 -7.67 1.75 -4.83
C GLU A 279 -7.43 0.26 -5.11
N THR A 280 -8.11 -0.29 -6.14
CA THR A 280 -7.93 -1.70 -6.55
C THR A 280 -6.53 -1.96 -7.07
N LEU A 281 -5.95 -1.04 -7.85
CA LEU A 281 -4.61 -1.15 -8.38
C LEU A 281 -3.56 -1.07 -7.26
N ILE A 282 -3.68 -0.10 -6.36
CA ILE A 282 -2.82 0.05 -5.17
C ILE A 282 -2.89 -1.23 -4.33
N ARG A 283 -4.08 -1.77 -4.10
CA ARG A 283 -4.26 -3.02 -3.36
C ARG A 283 -3.57 -4.19 -4.06
N LYS A 284 -3.83 -4.39 -5.37
CA LYS A 284 -3.17 -5.44 -6.15
C LYS A 284 -1.65 -5.30 -6.14
N GLN A 285 -1.14 -4.08 -6.25
CA GLN A 285 0.30 -3.80 -6.23
C GLN A 285 0.92 -3.97 -4.84
N ALA A 286 0.16 -3.69 -3.78
CA ALA A 286 0.57 -3.92 -2.40
C ALA A 286 0.53 -5.41 -2.01
N GLU A 287 -0.29 -6.22 -2.68
CA GLU A 287 -0.48 -7.64 -2.38
C GLU A 287 0.26 -8.60 -3.33
N SER A 288 0.75 -8.13 -4.48
CA SER A 288 1.38 -8.97 -5.51
C SER A 288 2.87 -8.66 -5.71
N ASP A 289 3.63 -9.67 -6.13
CA ASP A 289 4.99 -9.51 -6.64
C ASP A 289 4.94 -8.89 -8.05
N SER A 290 5.69 -7.81 -8.28
CA SER A 290 5.60 -7.02 -9.51
C SER A 290 6.10 -7.76 -10.77
N LEU A 291 6.97 -8.76 -10.61
CA LEU A 291 7.53 -9.53 -11.72
C LEU A 291 6.64 -10.70 -12.11
N THR A 292 6.12 -11.43 -11.14
CA THR A 292 5.40 -12.70 -11.35
C THR A 292 3.88 -12.58 -11.28
N GLY A 293 3.37 -11.51 -10.65
CA GLY A 293 1.94 -11.33 -10.37
C GLY A 293 1.36 -12.37 -9.40
N LEU A 294 2.19 -13.19 -8.75
CA LEU A 294 1.78 -14.00 -7.61
C LEU A 294 1.62 -13.12 -6.36
N LEU A 295 1.08 -13.67 -5.28
CA LEU A 295 1.10 -12.96 -4.00
C LEU A 295 2.55 -12.64 -3.60
N ASN A 296 2.76 -11.47 -3.01
CA ASN A 296 4.02 -11.18 -2.34
C ASN A 296 4.04 -11.79 -0.94
N ARG A 297 5.22 -11.76 -0.31
CA ARG A 297 5.44 -12.33 1.02
C ARG A 297 4.43 -11.84 2.07
N PRO A 298 4.23 -10.53 2.31
CA PRO A 298 3.26 -10.07 3.31
C PRO A 298 1.83 -10.57 3.06
N ALA A 299 1.35 -10.48 1.80
CA ALA A 299 0.00 -10.88 1.46
C ALA A 299 -0.23 -12.39 1.57
N PHE A 300 0.77 -13.19 1.17
CA PHE A 300 0.72 -14.64 1.32
C PHE A 300 0.56 -15.05 2.78
N PHE A 301 1.44 -14.56 3.67
CA PHE A 301 1.36 -14.90 5.10
C PHE A 301 0.06 -14.39 5.75
N ALA A 302 -0.42 -13.20 5.38
CA ALA A 302 -1.71 -12.70 5.85
C ALA A 302 -2.88 -13.60 5.42
N ALA A 303 -2.90 -14.05 4.16
CA ALA A 303 -3.91 -14.96 3.64
C ALA A 303 -3.84 -16.35 4.32
N CYS A 304 -2.64 -16.90 4.50
CA CYS A 304 -2.43 -18.16 5.23
C CYS A 304 -2.93 -18.07 6.68
N ARG A 305 -2.59 -17.01 7.42
CA ARG A 305 -3.09 -16.78 8.79
C ARG A 305 -4.61 -16.70 8.84
N SER A 306 -5.23 -16.00 7.89
CA SER A 306 -6.69 -15.93 7.80
C SER A 306 -7.31 -17.31 7.58
N ARG A 307 -6.74 -18.13 6.68
CA ARG A 307 -7.23 -19.49 6.43
C ARG A 307 -7.09 -20.38 7.64
N LEU A 308 -5.92 -20.41 8.27
CA LEU A 308 -5.67 -21.22 9.47
C LEU A 308 -6.62 -20.82 10.63
N ARG A 309 -6.87 -19.52 10.83
CA ARG A 309 -7.81 -19.04 11.87
C ARG A 309 -9.27 -19.40 11.62
N GLN A 310 -9.67 -19.55 10.37
CA GLN A 310 -11.05 -19.89 10.01
C GLN A 310 -11.35 -21.39 10.14
N ARG A 311 -10.31 -22.21 10.34
CA ARG A 311 -10.45 -23.66 10.43
C ARG A 311 -11.09 -24.10 11.74
N ARG A 312 -11.88 -25.17 11.63
CA ARG A 312 -12.46 -25.92 12.73
C ARG A 312 -11.95 -27.35 12.69
N ARG A 313 -12.09 -28.04 13.83
CA ARG A 313 -11.76 -29.45 13.97
C ARG A 313 -12.61 -30.28 13.01
N GLY A 314 -11.98 -31.00 12.08
CA GLY A 314 -12.63 -31.77 11.02
C GLY A 314 -12.65 -31.09 9.64
N ASP A 315 -12.14 -29.85 9.53
CA ASP A 315 -11.93 -29.21 8.22
C ASP A 315 -10.80 -29.89 7.43
N ALA A 316 -10.71 -29.55 6.14
CA ALA A 316 -9.60 -29.91 5.25
C ALA A 316 -8.24 -29.75 5.95
N VAL A 317 -7.25 -30.57 5.59
CA VAL A 317 -5.83 -30.53 6.01
C VAL A 317 -5.10 -29.43 5.24
N GLY A 318 -4.21 -28.68 5.91
CA GLY A 318 -3.50 -27.55 5.30
C GLY A 318 -2.14 -28.02 4.87
N CYS A 319 -1.67 -27.60 3.71
CA CYS A 319 -0.32 -27.94 3.28
C CYS A 319 0.41 -26.67 2.88
N LEU A 320 1.51 -26.38 3.60
CA LEU A 320 2.45 -25.34 3.21
C LEU A 320 3.57 -25.98 2.40
N ILE A 321 3.87 -25.37 1.26
CA ILE A 321 4.92 -25.81 0.34
C ILE A 321 5.85 -24.62 0.12
N LEU A 322 7.16 -24.83 0.29
CA LEU A 322 8.23 -23.90 -0.05
C LEU A 322 9.03 -24.48 -1.21
N ILE A 323 9.37 -23.64 -2.18
CA ILE A 323 10.04 -24.01 -3.41
C ILE A 323 11.21 -23.06 -3.61
N ASP A 324 12.38 -23.60 -3.92
CA ASP A 324 13.60 -22.83 -4.19
C ASP A 324 14.20 -23.27 -5.52
N LEU A 325 14.52 -22.31 -6.40
CA LEU A 325 15.17 -22.62 -7.67
C LEU A 325 16.66 -22.87 -7.46
N ASP A 326 17.09 -24.10 -7.67
CA ASP A 326 18.47 -24.50 -7.42
C ASP A 326 19.42 -23.75 -8.37
N MET A 327 20.49 -23.17 -7.80
CA MET A 327 21.54 -22.48 -8.54
C MET A 327 21.04 -21.31 -9.42
N PHE A 328 19.92 -20.67 -9.06
CA PHE A 328 19.36 -19.54 -9.81
C PHE A 328 20.36 -18.39 -9.98
N LYS A 329 21.19 -18.12 -8.97
CA LYS A 329 22.27 -17.12 -9.07
C LYS A 329 23.22 -17.41 -10.23
N SER A 330 23.62 -18.67 -10.44
CA SER A 330 24.51 -19.05 -11.55
C SER A 330 23.86 -18.81 -12.91
N ILE A 331 22.53 -18.92 -13.02
CA ILE A 331 21.79 -18.59 -14.25
C ILE A 331 21.86 -17.08 -14.50
N ASN A 332 21.63 -16.25 -13.48
CA ASN A 332 21.79 -14.80 -13.60
C ASN A 332 23.22 -14.41 -13.98
N ASP A 333 24.22 -15.01 -13.34
CA ASP A 333 25.63 -14.70 -13.58
C ASP A 333 26.07 -15.12 -15.00
N THR A 334 25.50 -16.20 -15.54
CA THR A 334 25.88 -16.75 -16.86
C THR A 334 25.06 -16.17 -18.02
N MET A 335 23.77 -15.91 -17.81
CA MET A 335 22.81 -15.55 -18.88
C MET A 335 22.18 -14.16 -18.69
N GLY A 336 22.51 -13.47 -17.61
CA GLY A 336 21.99 -12.14 -17.28
C GLY A 336 20.63 -12.16 -16.59
N HIS A 337 20.31 -11.06 -15.90
CA HIS A 337 19.07 -10.92 -15.11
C HIS A 337 17.79 -11.08 -15.93
N GLN A 338 17.78 -10.70 -17.21
CA GLN A 338 16.60 -10.88 -18.07
C GLN A 338 16.24 -12.36 -18.28
N ALA A 339 17.25 -13.25 -18.33
CA ALA A 339 17.03 -14.69 -18.41
C ALA A 339 16.45 -15.21 -17.08
N GLY A 340 17.00 -14.76 -15.95
CA GLY A 340 16.45 -15.05 -14.62
C GLY A 340 15.01 -14.60 -14.46
N ASP A 341 14.68 -13.37 -14.87
CA ASP A 341 13.32 -12.83 -14.81
C ASP A 341 12.33 -13.63 -15.67
N THR A 342 12.80 -14.12 -16.82
CA THR A 342 11.99 -14.98 -17.70
C THR A 342 11.77 -16.36 -17.06
N MET A 343 12.79 -16.91 -16.38
CA MET A 343 12.64 -18.13 -15.60
C MET A 343 11.63 -17.94 -14.46
N LEU A 344 11.76 -16.88 -13.66
CA LEU A 344 10.86 -16.59 -12.55
C LEU A 344 9.40 -16.43 -13.00
N ARG A 345 9.17 -15.73 -14.12
CA ARG A 345 7.82 -15.62 -14.73
C ARG A 345 7.27 -16.98 -15.16
N THR A 346 8.10 -17.80 -15.80
CA THR A 346 7.68 -19.13 -16.25
C THR A 346 7.34 -20.05 -15.07
N ILE A 347 8.17 -20.04 -14.02
CA ILE A 347 7.93 -20.80 -12.79
C ILE A 347 6.63 -20.35 -12.14
N ALA A 348 6.38 -19.05 -12.07
CA ALA A 348 5.12 -18.52 -11.54
C ALA A 348 3.88 -18.95 -12.35
N GLU A 349 3.96 -18.88 -13.68
CA GLU A 349 2.88 -19.31 -14.58
C GLU A 349 2.58 -20.80 -14.42
N ARG A 350 3.61 -21.63 -14.34
CA ARG A 350 3.49 -23.08 -14.13
C ARG A 350 2.92 -23.43 -12.76
N THR A 351 3.35 -22.72 -11.71
CA THR A 351 2.78 -22.89 -10.37
C THR A 351 1.28 -22.59 -10.39
N ARG A 352 0.89 -21.43 -10.97
CA ARG A 352 -0.52 -21.05 -11.07
C ARG A 352 -1.34 -22.05 -11.89
N ALA A 353 -0.80 -22.57 -13.00
CA ALA A 353 -1.48 -23.54 -13.85
C ALA A 353 -1.61 -24.95 -13.23
N THR A 354 -0.74 -25.29 -12.27
CA THR A 354 -0.76 -26.59 -11.60
C THR A 354 -1.69 -26.62 -10.39
N LEU A 355 -1.88 -25.46 -9.75
CA LEU A 355 -2.71 -25.29 -8.57
C LEU A 355 -4.15 -24.90 -8.95
N ARG A 356 -5.09 -25.07 -8.01
CA ARG A 356 -6.48 -24.66 -8.20
C ARG A 356 -6.65 -23.18 -7.93
N ASP A 357 -7.74 -22.59 -8.42
CA ASP A 357 -8.03 -21.16 -8.21
C ASP A 357 -8.19 -20.80 -6.73
N GLU A 358 -8.64 -21.75 -5.90
CA GLU A 358 -8.73 -21.58 -4.45
C GLU A 358 -7.39 -21.72 -3.72
N ASP A 359 -6.32 -22.22 -4.34
CA ASP A 359 -5.02 -22.38 -3.70
C ASP A 359 -4.25 -21.05 -3.66
N LEU A 360 -3.42 -20.86 -2.63
CA LEU A 360 -2.54 -19.70 -2.57
C LEU A 360 -1.20 -20.03 -3.21
N SER A 361 -0.67 -19.10 -4.01
CA SER A 361 0.70 -19.15 -4.53
C SER A 361 1.36 -17.78 -4.44
N ALA A 362 2.65 -17.78 -4.13
CA ALA A 362 3.41 -16.59 -3.84
C ALA A 362 4.86 -16.69 -4.32
N ARG A 363 5.48 -15.52 -4.55
CA ARG A 363 6.93 -15.38 -4.59
C ARG A 363 7.35 -14.66 -3.31
N LEU A 364 8.15 -15.31 -2.48
CA LEU A 364 8.56 -14.77 -1.19
C LEU A 364 9.70 -13.75 -1.32
N GLY A 365 10.53 -13.92 -2.34
CA GLY A 365 11.65 -13.06 -2.69
C GLY A 365 12.71 -13.85 -3.47
N GLY A 366 13.56 -13.18 -4.25
CA GLY A 366 14.63 -13.86 -4.98
C GLY A 366 14.11 -14.99 -5.88
N ASP A 367 14.57 -16.21 -5.60
CA ASP A 367 14.24 -17.51 -6.20
C ASP A 367 13.26 -18.35 -5.38
N GLU A 368 12.75 -17.81 -4.27
CA GLU A 368 11.84 -18.52 -3.36
C GLU A 368 10.37 -18.31 -3.72
N PHE A 369 9.66 -19.43 -3.84
CA PHE A 369 8.22 -19.48 -4.05
C PHE A 369 7.54 -20.26 -2.93
N ALA A 370 6.25 -20.00 -2.72
CA ALA A 370 5.47 -20.73 -1.76
C ALA A 370 4.06 -21.02 -2.28
N ALA A 371 3.46 -22.08 -1.77
CA ALA A 371 2.05 -22.38 -1.96
C ALA A 371 1.39 -22.83 -0.66
N PHE A 372 0.10 -22.54 -0.50
CA PHE A 372 -0.70 -23.02 0.61
C PHE A 372 -2.01 -23.62 0.11
N LEU A 373 -2.17 -24.91 0.37
CA LEU A 373 -3.25 -25.73 -0.17
C LEU A 373 -4.23 -26.17 0.93
N SER A 374 -5.48 -26.38 0.54
CA SER A 374 -6.46 -27.09 1.36
C SER A 374 -6.68 -28.48 0.77
N LEU A 375 -6.27 -29.50 1.50
CA LEU A 375 -6.33 -30.91 1.12
C LEU A 375 -7.43 -31.62 1.91
N GLU A 376 -8.05 -32.65 1.35
CA GLU A 376 -9.01 -33.46 2.13
C GLU A 376 -8.26 -34.34 3.13
N LYS A 377 -7.09 -34.85 2.73
CA LYS A 377 -6.25 -35.73 3.56
C LYS A 377 -4.76 -35.41 3.37
N ALA A 378 -3.96 -35.67 4.41
CA ALA A 378 -2.52 -35.36 4.40
C ALA A 378 -1.76 -36.13 3.32
N GLU A 379 -2.19 -37.36 3.00
CA GLU A 379 -1.56 -38.23 2.01
C GLU A 379 -1.65 -37.67 0.58
N GLN A 380 -2.57 -36.73 0.32
CA GLN A 380 -2.68 -36.05 -0.98
C GLN A 380 -1.53 -35.07 -1.23
N ALA A 381 -0.84 -34.61 -0.17
CA ALA A 381 0.17 -33.56 -0.27
C ALA A 381 1.31 -33.94 -1.23
N GLU A 382 1.86 -35.15 -1.07
CA GLU A 382 2.96 -35.63 -1.91
C GLU A 382 2.56 -35.71 -3.38
N GLN A 383 1.32 -36.11 -3.69
CA GLN A 383 0.85 -36.17 -5.06
C GLN A 383 0.82 -34.79 -5.71
N VAL A 384 0.42 -33.74 -4.98
CA VAL A 384 0.42 -32.36 -5.50
C VAL A 384 1.85 -31.84 -5.63
N VAL A 385 2.71 -32.07 -4.64
CA VAL A 385 4.13 -31.68 -4.67
C VAL A 385 4.85 -32.33 -5.84
N ARG A 386 4.63 -33.62 -6.10
CA ARG A 386 5.20 -34.33 -7.26
C ARG A 386 4.72 -33.74 -8.59
N LYS A 387 3.43 -33.36 -8.69
CA LYS A 387 2.89 -32.68 -9.87
C LYS A 387 3.53 -31.30 -10.07
N LEU A 388 3.67 -30.51 -9.01
CA LEU A 388 4.36 -29.22 -9.02
C LEU A 388 5.81 -29.39 -9.49
N HIS A 389 6.57 -30.30 -8.88
CA HIS A 389 7.96 -30.55 -9.25
C HIS A 389 8.09 -30.90 -10.73
N ALA A 390 7.29 -31.85 -11.23
CA ALA A 390 7.32 -32.26 -12.64
C ALA A 390 6.94 -31.13 -13.60
N ALA A 391 5.93 -30.32 -13.25
CA ALA A 391 5.52 -29.19 -14.07
C ALA A 391 6.60 -28.11 -14.13
N LEU A 392 7.19 -27.79 -12.98
CA LEU A 392 8.14 -26.70 -12.83
C LEU A 392 9.51 -27.04 -13.45
N THR A 393 9.97 -28.29 -13.35
CA THR A 393 11.24 -28.79 -13.95
C THR A 393 11.16 -29.06 -15.46
N GLY A 394 9.99 -28.89 -16.08
CA GLY A 394 9.82 -29.08 -17.52
C GLY A 394 10.68 -28.15 -18.39
N ARG A 395 10.89 -28.53 -19.66
CA ARG A 395 11.75 -27.77 -20.60
C ARG A 395 11.40 -26.27 -20.64
N LEU A 396 12.39 -25.40 -20.63
CA LEU A 396 12.24 -23.95 -20.73
C LEU A 396 13.25 -23.41 -21.76
N THR A 397 12.83 -22.43 -22.54
CA THR A 397 13.74 -21.70 -23.44
C THR A 397 14.12 -20.36 -22.83
N LEU A 398 15.41 -20.17 -22.53
CA LEU A 398 15.98 -18.90 -22.09
C LEU A 398 16.98 -18.42 -23.13
N SER A 399 16.79 -17.20 -23.64
CA SER A 399 17.69 -16.58 -24.63
C SER A 399 18.01 -17.51 -25.83
N GLY A 400 17.01 -18.25 -26.30
CA GLY A 400 17.15 -19.19 -27.43
C GLY A 400 17.78 -20.55 -27.10
N ARG A 401 18.12 -20.82 -25.82
CA ARG A 401 18.67 -22.11 -25.36
C ARG A 401 17.62 -22.89 -24.59
N ILE A 402 17.54 -24.19 -24.85
CA ILE A 402 16.67 -25.11 -24.09
C ILE A 402 17.41 -25.56 -22.84
N MET A 403 16.75 -25.50 -21.69
CA MET A 403 17.24 -26.01 -20.42
C MET A 403 16.11 -26.58 -19.56
N TYR A 404 16.50 -27.26 -18.49
CA TYR A 404 15.59 -27.83 -17.50
C TYR A 404 15.92 -27.19 -16.16
N PRO A 405 15.03 -26.37 -15.57
CA PRO A 405 15.28 -25.80 -14.25
C PRO A 405 15.28 -26.93 -13.22
N HIS A 406 16.17 -26.82 -12.24
CA HIS A 406 16.16 -27.65 -11.05
C HIS A 406 15.61 -26.83 -9.88
N LEU A 407 14.92 -27.50 -8.98
CA LEU A 407 14.35 -26.87 -7.80
C LEU A 407 14.22 -27.88 -6.66
N SER A 408 14.37 -27.36 -5.45
CA SER A 408 14.16 -28.11 -4.23
C SER A 408 12.82 -27.70 -3.62
N ILE A 409 12.07 -28.66 -3.08
CA ILE A 409 10.77 -28.40 -2.43
C ILE A 409 10.78 -28.95 -1.01
N GLY A 410 10.39 -28.12 -0.04
CA GLY A 410 10.05 -28.55 1.31
C GLY A 410 8.56 -28.36 1.53
N TYR A 411 7.89 -29.33 2.15
CA TYR A 411 6.48 -29.19 2.49
C TYR A 411 6.11 -29.80 3.83
N VAL A 412 5.03 -29.30 4.42
CA VAL A 412 4.47 -29.81 5.67
C VAL A 412 2.95 -29.76 5.61
N THR A 413 2.31 -30.75 6.23
CA THR A 413 0.86 -30.77 6.44
C THR A 413 0.51 -30.45 7.88
N THR A 414 -0.52 -29.64 8.10
CA THR A 414 -1.03 -29.32 9.44
C THR A 414 -1.50 -30.59 10.17
N ARG A 415 -1.09 -30.77 11.42
CA ARG A 415 -1.57 -31.88 12.27
C ARG A 415 -2.45 -31.43 13.42
N GLU A 416 -2.15 -30.27 13.99
CA GLU A 416 -2.83 -29.69 15.15
C GLU A 416 -3.23 -28.23 14.86
N GLU A 417 -3.61 -27.49 15.89
CA GLU A 417 -3.73 -26.03 15.83
C GLU A 417 -2.33 -25.40 15.74
N GLU A 418 -1.79 -25.38 14.53
CA GLU A 418 -0.50 -24.79 14.22
C GLU A 418 -0.67 -23.42 13.56
N ASP A 419 0.16 -22.46 13.96
CA ASP A 419 0.26 -21.18 13.26
C ASP A 419 1.15 -21.28 12.01
N ILE A 420 1.06 -20.27 11.14
CA ILE A 420 1.81 -20.26 9.88
C ILE A 420 3.32 -20.17 10.09
N ASP A 421 3.77 -19.56 11.19
CA ASP A 421 5.19 -19.30 11.43
C ASP A 421 5.88 -20.62 11.84
N SER A 422 5.21 -21.45 12.64
CA SER A 422 5.59 -22.83 12.94
C SER A 422 5.63 -23.71 11.69
N LEU A 423 4.59 -23.66 10.84
CA LEU A 423 4.56 -24.42 9.59
C LEU A 423 5.68 -23.99 8.64
N TYR A 424 5.98 -22.69 8.57
CA TYR A 424 7.05 -22.17 7.74
C TYR A 424 8.40 -22.73 8.17
N HIS A 425 8.73 -22.70 9.47
CA HIS A 425 9.96 -23.29 9.98
C HIS A 425 10.09 -24.78 9.65
N LYS A 426 9.00 -25.55 9.74
CA LYS A 426 8.97 -26.97 9.38
C LYS A 426 9.20 -27.18 7.88
N ALA A 427 8.50 -26.43 7.04
CA ALA A 427 8.67 -26.52 5.58
C ALA A 427 10.08 -26.08 5.14
N ASP A 428 10.68 -25.09 5.81
CA ASP A 428 12.04 -24.61 5.53
C ASP A 428 13.12 -25.63 5.92
N ALA A 429 12.92 -26.32 7.06
CA ALA A 429 13.76 -27.46 7.43
C ALA A 429 13.68 -28.57 6.37
N ALA A 430 12.46 -28.94 5.93
CA ALA A 430 12.27 -29.91 4.84
C ALA A 430 12.94 -29.46 3.54
N LEU A 431 12.84 -28.19 3.18
CA LEU A 431 13.48 -27.62 2.00
C LEU A 431 15.01 -27.71 2.08
N SER A 432 15.58 -27.41 3.24
CA SER A 432 17.02 -27.52 3.49
C SER A 432 17.51 -28.96 3.35
N GLU A 433 16.74 -29.93 3.86
CA GLU A 433 17.03 -31.35 3.69
C GLU A 433 16.96 -31.79 2.22
N ALA A 434 15.97 -31.31 1.45
CA ALA A 434 15.92 -31.54 0.02
C ALA A 434 17.16 -31.00 -0.70
N LYS A 435 17.67 -29.83 -0.27
CA LYS A 435 18.92 -29.25 -0.79
C LYS A 435 20.15 -30.10 -0.46
N ASN A 436 20.20 -30.68 0.75
CA ASN A 436 21.30 -31.53 1.20
C ASN A 436 21.28 -32.92 0.54
N HIS A 437 20.09 -33.45 0.20
CA HIS A 437 19.91 -34.71 -0.52
C HIS A 437 20.14 -34.63 -2.04
N GLY A 438 21.02 -33.74 -2.48
CA GLY A 438 21.42 -33.64 -3.89
C GLY A 438 20.58 -32.70 -4.75
N ARG A 439 19.66 -31.93 -4.16
CA ARG A 439 18.81 -30.94 -4.83
C ARG A 439 17.89 -31.56 -5.89
N ASN A 440 17.14 -30.72 -6.61
CA ASN A 440 16.19 -31.16 -7.63
C ASN A 440 15.19 -32.23 -7.14
N THR A 441 14.74 -32.12 -5.90
CA THR A 441 13.91 -33.12 -5.21
C THR A 441 12.92 -32.45 -4.27
N TRP A 442 12.06 -33.23 -3.62
CA TRP A 442 11.15 -32.76 -2.59
C TRP A 442 11.29 -33.55 -1.30
N GLN A 443 10.95 -32.93 -0.18
CA GLN A 443 10.98 -33.55 1.14
C GLN A 443 9.76 -33.12 1.97
N ASN A 444 9.16 -34.09 2.66
CA ASN A 444 8.13 -33.84 3.67
C ASN A 444 8.76 -33.61 5.04
N TYR A 445 8.24 -32.65 5.80
CA TYR A 445 8.51 -32.57 7.23
C TYR A 445 7.68 -33.61 7.99
N ASP A 446 8.32 -34.74 8.33
CA ASP A 446 7.73 -35.79 9.16
C ASP A 446 8.31 -35.85 10.59
N LEU A 447 7.74 -36.72 11.43
CA LEU A 447 8.21 -36.87 12.82
C LEU A 447 9.62 -37.45 12.92
N ASP A 448 10.05 -38.25 11.94
CA ASP A 448 11.39 -38.84 11.96
C ASP A 448 12.44 -37.81 11.56
N MET A 449 12.11 -36.90 10.65
CA MET A 449 12.89 -35.71 10.36
C MET A 449 13.01 -34.81 11.59
N GLN A 450 11.92 -34.58 12.32
CA GLN A 450 11.97 -33.82 13.57
C GLN A 450 12.93 -34.47 14.58
N LYS A 451 12.81 -35.77 14.82
CA LYS A 451 13.70 -36.51 15.74
C LYS A 451 15.17 -36.46 15.30
N ARG A 452 15.45 -36.59 14.00
CA ARG A 452 16.81 -36.47 13.47
C ARG A 452 17.38 -35.07 13.74
N GLN A 453 16.61 -34.01 13.46
CA GLN A 453 17.05 -32.65 13.72
C GLN A 453 17.31 -32.37 15.21
N GLU A 454 16.43 -32.84 16.09
CA GLU A 454 16.59 -32.75 17.55
C GLU A 454 17.87 -33.49 18.00
N ARG A 455 18.12 -34.67 17.42
CA ARG A 455 19.31 -35.47 17.71
C ARG A 455 20.60 -34.80 17.21
N GLU A 456 20.61 -34.22 16.02
CA GLU A 456 21.74 -33.46 15.51
C GLU A 456 22.04 -32.24 16.37
N ASN A 457 21.02 -31.47 16.74
CA ASN A 457 21.17 -30.30 17.62
C ASN A 457 21.75 -30.69 18.98
N TYR A 458 21.26 -31.80 19.55
CA TYR A 458 21.82 -32.37 20.77
C TYR A 458 23.30 -32.71 20.59
N ILE A 459 23.67 -33.36 19.49
CA ILE A 459 25.07 -33.70 19.19
C ILE A 459 25.93 -32.43 19.05
N VAL A 460 25.49 -31.41 18.31
CA VAL A 460 26.26 -30.15 18.15
C VAL A 460 26.52 -29.49 19.50
N GLN A 461 25.48 -29.38 20.33
CA GLN A 461 25.59 -28.74 21.64
C GLN A 461 26.53 -29.55 22.55
N SER A 462 26.34 -30.86 22.63
CA SER A 462 27.19 -31.75 23.42
C SER A 462 28.63 -31.80 22.89
N LEU A 463 28.86 -31.69 21.57
CA LEU A 463 30.20 -31.61 20.99
C LEU A 463 30.93 -30.34 21.43
N ARG A 464 30.24 -29.19 21.42
CA ARG A 464 30.81 -27.91 21.89
C ARG A 464 31.22 -27.97 23.36
N GLU A 465 30.40 -28.59 24.20
CA GLU A 465 30.68 -28.80 25.62
C GLU A 465 31.84 -29.79 25.82
N SER A 466 31.84 -30.89 25.07
CA SER A 466 32.84 -31.96 25.16
C SER A 466 34.21 -31.58 24.62
N LEU A 467 34.28 -30.67 23.64
CA LEU A 467 35.54 -30.16 23.11
C LEU A 467 36.36 -29.41 24.16
N ALA A 468 35.70 -28.80 25.14
CA ALA A 468 36.34 -28.12 26.27
C ALA A 468 36.84 -29.07 27.38
N THR A 469 36.57 -30.38 27.29
CA THR A 469 36.90 -31.40 28.32
C THR A 469 37.67 -32.58 27.73
N GLU A 470 38.14 -33.55 28.52
CA GLU A 470 38.79 -34.79 28.02
C GLU A 470 37.79 -35.88 27.56
N ALA A 471 36.63 -35.48 27.01
CA ALA A 471 35.55 -36.40 26.63
C ALA A 471 35.84 -37.27 25.38
N PHE A 472 36.87 -36.93 24.60
CA PHE A 472 37.32 -37.70 23.45
C PHE A 472 38.44 -38.66 23.85
N HIS A 473 38.30 -39.93 23.47
CA HIS A 473 39.35 -40.92 23.59
C HIS A 473 39.59 -41.56 22.22
N PHE A 474 40.80 -42.04 21.99
CA PHE A 474 41.18 -42.60 20.70
C PHE A 474 41.54 -44.07 20.86
N LYS A 475 41.22 -44.87 19.85
CA LYS A 475 41.60 -46.29 19.75
C LYS A 475 42.50 -46.47 18.55
N LEU A 476 43.45 -47.39 18.63
CA LEU A 476 44.36 -47.72 17.54
C LEU A 476 43.94 -49.05 16.91
N GLN A 477 43.62 -49.03 15.63
CA GLN A 477 43.37 -50.25 14.85
C GLN A 477 44.62 -50.61 14.05
N PRO A 478 45.26 -51.78 14.27
CA PRO A 478 46.47 -52.17 13.56
C PRO A 478 46.19 -52.40 12.07
N LEU A 479 47.02 -51.77 11.22
CA LEU A 479 47.08 -52.00 9.78
C LEU A 479 48.16 -53.05 9.50
N ARG A 480 47.81 -54.14 8.83
CA ARG A 480 48.72 -55.27 8.56
C ARG A 480 49.02 -55.40 7.08
N ALA A 481 50.27 -55.72 6.76
CA ALA A 481 50.69 -56.03 5.41
C ALA A 481 50.12 -57.39 4.97
N LEU A 482 49.68 -57.47 3.71
CA LEU A 482 49.11 -58.70 3.12
C LEU A 482 50.15 -59.80 2.90
N ASP A 483 51.44 -59.47 2.98
CA ASP A 483 52.58 -60.34 2.68
C ASP A 483 53.05 -61.21 3.86
N GLY A 484 52.40 -61.11 5.03
CA GLY A 484 52.82 -61.89 6.20
C GLY A 484 52.31 -61.40 7.55
N GLY A 485 51.37 -60.45 7.59
CA GLY A 485 50.73 -60.00 8.83
C GLY A 485 51.58 -59.07 9.70
N ARG A 486 52.70 -58.55 9.17
CA ARG A 486 53.52 -57.52 9.81
C ARG A 486 52.70 -56.23 9.98
N HIS A 487 52.81 -55.58 11.14
CA HIS A 487 52.20 -54.27 11.35
C HIS A 487 52.89 -53.22 10.47
N VAL A 488 52.10 -52.46 9.72
CA VAL A 488 52.54 -51.34 8.86
C VAL A 488 52.28 -50.01 9.55
N GLY A 489 51.26 -49.96 10.43
CA GLY A 489 50.91 -48.79 11.20
C GLY A 489 49.62 -49.02 11.98
N PHE A 490 49.04 -47.94 12.48
CA PHE A 490 47.75 -47.96 13.17
C PHE A 490 46.86 -46.84 12.63
N GLU A 491 45.58 -47.14 12.43
CA GLU A 491 44.56 -46.14 12.21
C GLU A 491 44.04 -45.61 13.56
N VAL A 492 44.03 -44.29 13.72
CA VAL A 492 43.54 -43.63 14.93
C VAL A 492 42.04 -43.40 14.79
N LEU A 493 41.26 -44.01 15.67
CA LEU A 493 39.81 -43.96 15.64
C LEU A 493 39.28 -43.18 16.83
N ALA A 494 38.69 -42.02 16.57
CA ALA A 494 38.03 -41.21 17.59
C ALA A 494 36.83 -41.95 18.18
N ARG A 495 36.67 -41.85 19.49
CA ARG A 495 35.52 -42.34 20.24
C ARG A 495 35.09 -41.24 21.19
N TRP A 496 33.82 -40.92 21.13
CA TRP A 496 33.25 -39.88 21.98
C TRP A 496 32.37 -40.51 23.05
N ARG A 497 32.67 -40.18 24.30
CA ARG A 497 31.85 -40.57 25.45
C ARG A 497 31.23 -39.32 26.04
N HIS A 498 29.91 -39.33 26.16
CA HIS A 498 29.14 -38.27 26.76
C HIS A 498 28.37 -38.82 27.97
N ASP A 499 27.83 -37.94 28.81
CA ASP A 499 27.16 -38.32 30.07
C ASP A 499 25.97 -39.28 29.85
N ASN A 500 25.32 -39.20 28.68
CA ASN A 500 24.20 -40.08 28.31
C ASN A 500 24.62 -41.32 27.50
N GLY A 501 25.92 -41.62 27.41
CA GLY A 501 26.46 -42.79 26.70
C GLY A 501 27.48 -42.44 25.60
N SER A 502 27.97 -43.47 24.90
CA SER A 502 28.88 -43.26 23.77
C SER A 502 28.11 -42.95 22.50
N ILE A 503 28.54 -41.92 21.76
CA ILE A 503 27.96 -41.54 20.47
C ILE A 503 28.94 -42.02 19.37
N PRO A 504 28.48 -42.83 18.40
CA PRO A 504 29.36 -43.44 17.41
C PRO A 504 29.89 -42.40 16.39
N PRO A 505 31.11 -42.59 15.84
CA PRO A 505 31.69 -41.70 14.84
C PRO A 505 30.84 -41.48 13.60
N THR A 506 30.12 -42.52 13.17
CA THR A 506 29.19 -42.44 12.03
C THR A 506 28.04 -41.46 12.27
N GLU A 507 27.74 -41.13 13.52
CA GLU A 507 26.69 -40.18 13.90
C GLU A 507 27.27 -38.77 14.15
N PHE A 508 28.36 -38.64 14.93
CA PHE A 508 28.86 -37.31 15.30
C PHE A 508 29.81 -36.67 14.29
N ILE A 509 30.53 -37.44 13.46
CA ILE A 509 31.48 -36.87 12.48
C ILE A 509 30.74 -36.02 11.43
N PRO A 510 29.68 -36.52 10.75
CA PRO A 510 28.96 -35.71 9.76
C PRO A 510 28.37 -34.43 10.37
N VAL A 511 27.87 -34.52 11.61
CA VAL A 511 27.35 -33.37 12.35
C VAL A 511 28.46 -32.37 12.68
N ALA A 512 29.64 -32.86 13.09
CA ALA A 512 30.80 -32.01 13.35
C ALA A 512 31.32 -31.31 12.09
N GLU A 513 31.29 -31.97 10.93
CA GLU A 513 31.65 -31.39 9.64
C GLU A 513 30.70 -30.27 9.26
N ASN A 514 29.39 -30.54 9.28
CA ASN A 514 28.35 -29.55 8.97
C ASN A 514 28.37 -28.36 9.93
N ALA A 515 28.68 -28.59 11.21
CA ALA A 515 28.78 -27.55 12.23
C ALA A 515 30.15 -26.83 12.25
N GLY A 516 31.11 -27.24 11.40
CA GLY A 516 32.46 -26.68 11.37
C GLY A 516 33.32 -27.03 12.59
N LEU A 517 32.90 -27.97 13.44
CA LEU A 517 33.59 -28.41 14.64
C LEU A 517 34.65 -29.50 14.36
N ILE A 518 34.60 -30.13 13.17
CA ILE A 518 35.50 -31.23 12.81
C ILE A 518 36.99 -30.85 12.88
N MET A 519 37.31 -29.57 12.60
CA MET A 519 38.69 -29.09 12.65
C MET A 519 39.26 -29.12 14.06
N GLU A 520 38.45 -28.79 15.07
CA GLU A 520 38.89 -28.81 16.46
C GLU A 520 39.09 -30.24 16.96
N ILE A 521 38.18 -31.15 16.57
CA ILE A 521 38.32 -32.59 16.85
C ILE A 521 39.61 -33.12 16.21
N SER A 522 39.84 -32.80 14.94
CA SER A 522 41.04 -33.23 14.18
C SER A 522 42.32 -32.72 14.82
N ARG A 523 42.33 -31.45 15.27
CA ARG A 523 43.46 -30.86 15.99
C ARG A 523 43.77 -31.62 17.28
N ARG A 524 42.75 -32.01 18.04
CA ARG A 524 42.93 -32.79 19.26
C ARG A 524 43.43 -34.20 19.01
N VAL A 525 42.88 -34.89 17.99
CA VAL A 525 43.40 -36.21 17.56
C VAL A 525 44.89 -36.11 17.25
N PHE A 526 45.28 -35.08 16.49
CA PHE A 526 46.66 -34.85 16.11
C PHE A 526 47.56 -34.66 17.32
N ILE A 527 47.24 -33.72 18.22
CA ILE A 527 48.03 -33.45 19.43
C ILE A 527 48.16 -34.71 20.29
N GLN A 528 47.05 -35.40 20.56
CA GLN A 528 47.06 -36.61 21.39
C GLN A 528 47.91 -37.73 20.80
N THR A 529 47.94 -37.86 19.47
CA THR A 529 48.74 -38.88 18.78
C THR A 529 50.24 -38.60 18.89
N PHE A 530 50.66 -37.34 19.05
CA PHE A 530 52.07 -37.00 19.30
C PHE A 530 52.49 -37.16 20.77
N GLU A 531 51.53 -37.17 21.70
CA GLU A 531 51.79 -37.44 23.12
C GLU A 531 51.94 -38.94 23.43
N TRP A 532 51.45 -39.81 22.54
CA TRP A 532 51.64 -41.27 22.57
C TRP A 532 52.94 -41.68 21.89
#